data_AF-A0A671K9R8-F1
#
_entry.id   AF-A0A671K9R8-F1
#
_cell.length_a   1.000
_cell.length_b   1.000
_cell.length_c   1.000
_cell.angle_alpha   90.00
_cell.angle_beta   90.00
_cell.angle_gamma   90.00
#
_symmetry.space_group_name_H-M   'P 1'
#
loop_
_entity.id
_entity.type
_entity.pdbx_description
1 polymer ?
#
loop_
_entity_poly.entity_id
_entity_poly.type
_entity_poly.pdbx_seq_one_letter_code
_entity_poly.pdbx_strand_id
1 'polypeptide(L)'
;SFCTVKFDSDCQYDGLEQRFRSPSERSRSLMLVNDSSSETHRIAPSPVVHVRGLCESVVEADLVEALEKFGNICKRITRPTNADDPNSGNKVLLLSIQNPLYPITTDVLYTVCNPIGNVLRIVIFKRNGIQAMVEYPSDDNAQKAKAALNGADIYAGCCTLKIEYARPSRLNVIRNDNDSWDYTKPFLLRRERGKGRQRQAILGEHPSSYSDNGYGQSLIQRGSHDAPEVVAYPLPQTSSYIGHPPSSVAMVSGLHPAKMNCTRIFNLFCLYGNIEKVMLKPKFIQTLQHFSLEMSDEYAVDRAITHLNSIKVFSKRINVCVSKQHAVIPSQVFELEDGSSSYKDFAMTRNNRFTSAGQASKNIIQPPSCVLHFYNVPPCITSVIALCTEHSVPGFSKYKVFDAKPSSKTISGLLEFDSKTHAVEVLTVLNHYQIRIPNKYLVYIKMCFLLHQ
;
A
#
# COMPACT_ATOMS: atom_id res chain seq x y z
N SER A 1 29.90 10.52 -17.37
CA SER A 1 28.77 9.91 -18.13
C SER A 1 28.89 8.39 -18.24
N PHE A 2 27.81 7.66 -18.60
CA PHE A 2 27.87 6.23 -18.93
C PHE A 2 27.15 5.96 -20.25
N CYS A 3 27.70 5.06 -21.08
CA CYS A 3 27.05 4.60 -22.29
C CYS A 3 27.15 3.08 -22.41
N THR A 4 26.22 2.49 -23.17
CA THR A 4 26.22 1.07 -23.51
C THR A 4 26.37 0.95 -25.02
N VAL A 5 27.39 0.21 -25.43
CA VAL A 5 27.75 -0.03 -26.83
C VAL A 5 27.58 -1.50 -27.14
N LYS A 6 26.93 -1.84 -28.26
CA LYS A 6 26.79 -3.21 -28.74
C LYS A 6 27.55 -3.38 -30.06
N PHE A 7 28.47 -4.34 -30.11
CA PHE A 7 29.23 -4.74 -31.30
C PHE A 7 28.50 -5.85 -32.08
N ASP A 8 28.85 -6.02 -33.35
CA ASP A 8 28.31 -7.11 -34.17
C ASP A 8 28.87 -8.47 -33.75
N SER A 9 28.12 -9.54 -34.03
CA SER A 9 28.39 -10.88 -33.49
C SER A 9 29.42 -11.68 -34.30
N ASP A 10 29.90 -11.14 -35.42
CA ASP A 10 30.75 -11.84 -36.40
C ASP A 10 32.22 -11.41 -36.40
N CYS A 11 32.70 -10.71 -35.37
CA CYS A 11 34.12 -10.35 -35.26
C CYS A 11 34.94 -11.48 -34.62
N GLN A 12 35.87 -12.07 -35.38
CA GLN A 12 36.90 -12.98 -34.88
C GLN A 12 37.75 -12.28 -33.81
N TYR A 13 37.77 -12.87 -32.62
CA TYR A 13 38.62 -12.46 -31.50
C TYR A 13 40.04 -12.98 -31.72
N ASP A 14 40.95 -12.14 -32.20
CA ASP A 14 42.38 -12.36 -31.97
C ASP A 14 42.75 -11.80 -30.59
N GLY A 15 43.22 -12.70 -29.74
CA GLY A 15 43.41 -12.46 -28.32
C GLY A 15 44.44 -11.37 -28.03
N LEU A 16 44.09 -10.43 -27.16
CA LEU A 16 45.03 -9.59 -26.41
C LEU A 16 44.34 -9.08 -25.13
N GLU A 17 44.71 -9.65 -23.98
CA GLU A 17 44.51 -9.02 -22.68
C GLU A 17 45.38 -7.76 -22.59
N GLN A 18 44.78 -6.57 -22.49
CA GLN A 18 45.48 -5.41 -21.94
C GLN A 18 44.60 -4.63 -20.95
N ARG A 19 45.08 -4.62 -19.70
CA ARG A 19 44.61 -3.78 -18.59
C ARG A 19 45.04 -2.33 -18.82
N PHE A 20 44.10 -1.40 -18.84
CA PHE A 20 44.37 -0.04 -18.39
C PHE A 20 44.20 0.03 -16.87
N ARG A 21 45.32 0.07 -16.13
CA ARG A 21 45.36 0.49 -14.72
C ARG A 21 46.19 1.77 -14.61
N SER A 22 45.63 2.76 -13.92
CA SER A 22 46.36 3.92 -13.43
C SER A 22 47.36 3.50 -12.33
N PRO A 23 48.50 4.22 -12.18
CA PRO A 23 49.54 3.89 -11.23
C PRO A 23 49.23 4.52 -9.86
N SER A 24 48.54 3.80 -8.99
CA SER A 24 48.65 3.94 -7.53
C SER A 24 47.79 2.86 -6.86
N GLU A 25 48.30 2.35 -5.74
CA GLU A 25 47.68 1.34 -4.86
C GLU A 25 47.87 -0.13 -5.27
N ARG A 26 49.09 -0.59 -4.97
CA ARG A 26 49.39 -1.99 -4.62
C ARG A 26 48.79 -2.31 -3.24
N SER A 27 47.95 -3.35 -3.16
CA SER A 27 48.06 -4.47 -2.20
C SER A 27 46.69 -5.05 -1.83
N ARG A 28 46.35 -6.20 -2.41
CA ARG A 28 46.33 -7.48 -1.67
C ARG A 28 45.92 -8.60 -2.63
N SER A 29 46.73 -9.64 -2.57
CA SER A 29 46.68 -10.86 -3.34
C SER A 29 45.45 -11.69 -2.99
N LEU A 30 44.82 -12.32 -3.97
CA LEU A 30 44.18 -13.62 -3.77
C LEU A 30 44.67 -14.52 -4.89
N MET A 31 45.48 -15.48 -4.48
CA MET A 31 46.18 -16.45 -5.33
C MET A 31 45.20 -17.27 -6.16
N LEU A 32 45.62 -17.50 -7.40
CA LEU A 32 45.15 -18.55 -8.28
C LEU A 32 45.53 -19.91 -7.66
N VAL A 33 44.53 -20.77 -7.43
CA VAL A 33 44.76 -22.21 -7.49
C VAL A 33 44.57 -22.58 -8.96
N ASN A 34 45.67 -22.93 -9.62
CA ASN A 34 45.62 -23.64 -10.88
C ASN A 34 45.22 -25.08 -10.53
N ASP A 35 44.08 -25.54 -11.03
CA ASP A 35 43.89 -26.98 -11.19
C ASP A 35 43.24 -27.28 -12.53
N SER A 36 43.90 -28.18 -13.23
CA SER A 36 43.63 -28.66 -14.57
C SER A 36 42.47 -29.66 -14.57
N SER A 37 41.38 -29.37 -15.27
CA SER A 37 40.50 -30.40 -15.83
C SER A 37 39.47 -29.83 -16.82
N SER A 38 39.34 -30.55 -17.95
CA SER A 38 38.19 -30.64 -18.88
C SER A 38 37.71 -29.39 -19.63
N GLU A 39 37.93 -29.43 -20.95
CA GLU A 39 37.14 -28.73 -21.95
C GLU A 39 35.65 -29.06 -21.81
N THR A 40 34.84 -28.10 -21.39
CA THR A 40 33.48 -27.84 -21.90
C THR A 40 32.93 -26.58 -21.21
N HIS A 41 32.33 -25.68 -21.99
CA HIS A 41 31.78 -24.36 -21.61
C HIS A 41 32.74 -23.16 -21.59
N ARG A 42 33.20 -22.71 -22.76
CA ARG A 42 33.46 -21.28 -22.98
C ARG A 42 32.20 -20.61 -23.55
N ILE A 43 31.48 -19.87 -22.71
CA ILE A 43 30.39 -19.00 -23.14
C ILE A 43 31.01 -17.84 -23.92
N ALA A 44 30.57 -17.59 -25.17
CA ALA A 44 31.05 -16.45 -25.94
C ALA A 44 30.81 -15.13 -25.16
N PRO A 45 31.80 -14.23 -25.08
CA PRO A 45 31.66 -12.98 -24.35
C PRO A 45 30.51 -12.16 -24.92
N SER A 46 29.77 -11.48 -24.05
CA SER A 46 28.63 -10.66 -24.49
C SER A 46 29.12 -9.53 -25.39
N PRO A 47 28.49 -9.29 -26.56
CA PRO A 47 28.89 -8.21 -27.48
C PRO A 47 28.52 -6.81 -26.95
N VAL A 48 28.18 -6.69 -25.67
CA VAL A 48 27.73 -5.44 -25.03
C VAL A 48 28.77 -4.97 -24.04
N VAL A 49 29.30 -3.77 -24.27
CA VAL A 49 30.31 -3.13 -23.43
C VAL A 49 29.70 -1.93 -22.71
N HIS A 50 29.99 -1.84 -21.41
CA HIS A 50 29.61 -0.70 -20.58
C HIS A 50 30.81 0.22 -20.38
N VAL A 51 30.74 1.43 -20.93
CA VAL A 51 31.81 2.43 -20.79
C VAL A 51 31.44 3.40 -19.67
N ARG A 52 32.36 3.62 -18.73
CA ARG A 52 32.20 4.48 -17.55
C ARG A 52 33.39 5.42 -17.45
N GLY A 53 33.19 6.56 -16.77
CA GLY A 53 34.27 7.53 -16.53
C GLY A 53 34.57 8.43 -17.73
N LEU A 54 33.66 8.50 -18.70
CA LEU A 54 33.79 9.42 -19.83
C LEU A 54 33.72 10.87 -19.35
N CYS A 55 34.66 11.68 -19.85
CA CYS A 55 34.67 13.13 -19.68
C CYS A 55 33.38 13.73 -20.26
N GLU A 56 32.92 14.85 -19.69
CA GLU A 56 31.64 15.48 -20.07
C GLU A 56 31.64 16.07 -21.48
N SER A 57 32.83 16.28 -22.07
CA SER A 57 33.01 16.77 -23.44
C SER A 57 33.04 15.68 -24.52
N VAL A 58 33.00 14.40 -24.13
CA VAL A 58 33.14 13.28 -25.08
C VAL A 58 31.87 13.14 -25.91
N VAL A 59 32.02 13.31 -27.22
CA VAL A 59 30.93 13.18 -28.18
C VAL A 59 30.88 11.78 -28.80
N GLU A 60 29.85 11.54 -29.59
CA GLU A 60 29.67 10.27 -30.30
C GLU A 60 30.85 9.88 -31.16
N ALA A 61 31.37 10.83 -31.93
CA ALA A 61 32.46 10.61 -32.88
C ALA A 61 33.70 10.06 -32.16
N ASP A 62 34.07 10.65 -31.02
CA ASP A 62 35.21 10.23 -30.21
C ASP A 62 35.09 8.77 -29.73
N LEU A 63 33.86 8.34 -29.38
CA LEU A 63 33.61 6.97 -28.92
C LEU A 63 33.61 5.97 -30.08
N VAL A 64 33.08 6.37 -31.23
CA VAL A 64 33.12 5.54 -32.44
C VAL A 64 34.57 5.36 -32.88
N GLU A 65 35.33 6.44 -33.00
CA GLU A 65 36.76 6.42 -33.36
C GLU A 65 37.59 5.59 -32.36
N ALA A 66 37.34 5.74 -31.06
CA ALA A 66 38.07 4.99 -30.04
C ALA A 66 37.74 3.49 -30.02
N LEU A 67 36.55 3.09 -30.48
CA LEU A 67 36.04 1.73 -30.38
C LEU A 67 35.97 0.97 -31.71
N GLU A 68 36.07 1.67 -32.86
CA GLU A 68 36.06 1.08 -34.20
C GLU A 68 37.16 0.02 -34.37
N LYS A 69 38.32 0.24 -33.73
CA LYS A 69 39.44 -0.72 -33.68
C LYS A 69 39.11 -2.08 -33.03
N PHE A 70 37.98 -2.19 -32.32
CA PHE A 70 37.52 -3.43 -31.68
C PHE A 70 36.34 -4.09 -32.42
N GLY A 71 35.85 -3.49 -33.51
CA GLY A 71 34.78 -4.02 -34.35
C GLY A 71 33.68 -3.01 -34.67
N ASN A 72 32.79 -3.39 -35.60
CA ASN A 72 31.69 -2.54 -36.03
C ASN A 72 30.62 -2.40 -34.94
N ILE A 73 30.16 -1.17 -34.70
CA ILE A 73 29.16 -0.83 -33.68
C ILE A 73 27.75 -0.90 -34.31
N CYS A 74 26.90 -1.83 -33.86
CA CYS A 74 25.56 -2.01 -34.45
C CYS A 74 24.47 -1.13 -33.85
N LYS A 75 24.56 -0.78 -32.56
CA LYS A 75 23.51 0.01 -31.89
C LYS A 75 24.03 0.69 -30.63
N ARG A 76 23.80 1.99 -30.55
CA ARG A 76 24.11 2.81 -29.37
C ARG A 76 22.84 3.14 -28.59
N ILE A 77 22.88 2.99 -27.27
CA ILE A 77 21.86 3.52 -26.35
C ILE A 77 22.51 4.61 -25.51
N THR A 78 22.48 5.84 -26.02
CA THR A 78 22.73 7.05 -25.22
C THR A 78 21.44 7.41 -24.50
N ARG A 79 21.50 7.62 -23.18
CA ARG A 79 20.41 8.32 -22.50
C ARG A 79 20.47 9.78 -22.97
N PRO A 80 19.42 10.34 -23.59
CA PRO A 80 19.47 11.72 -24.05
C PRO A 80 19.64 12.63 -22.85
N THR A 81 20.81 13.24 -22.73
CA THR A 81 21.03 14.44 -21.94
C THR A 81 20.54 15.59 -22.80
N ASN A 82 19.28 15.99 -22.67
CA ASN A 82 18.83 17.30 -23.12
C ASN A 82 19.53 18.34 -22.23
N ALA A 83 20.76 18.69 -22.56
CA ALA A 83 21.62 19.52 -21.73
C ALA A 83 22.14 20.78 -22.44
N ASP A 84 21.54 21.19 -23.56
CA ASP A 84 22.08 22.32 -24.33
C ASP A 84 21.26 23.61 -24.25
N ASP A 85 20.18 23.68 -23.46
CA ASP A 85 19.53 24.97 -23.18
C ASP A 85 18.81 24.99 -21.82
N PRO A 86 19.30 25.74 -20.80
CA PRO A 86 18.62 25.88 -19.50
C PRO A 86 17.30 26.65 -19.59
N ASN A 87 17.00 27.22 -20.76
CA ASN A 87 15.75 27.90 -21.06
C ASN A 87 14.81 27.07 -21.95
N SER A 88 15.25 25.91 -22.45
CA SER A 88 14.35 24.95 -23.09
C SER A 88 13.46 24.34 -21.99
N GLY A 89 12.16 24.54 -22.12
CA GLY A 89 11.19 24.09 -21.12
C GLY A 89 11.38 22.59 -20.81
N ASN A 90 11.26 22.23 -19.53
CA ASN A 90 11.21 20.84 -19.11
C ASN A 90 9.96 20.63 -18.26
N LYS A 91 9.29 19.49 -18.47
CA LYS A 91 8.17 19.03 -17.64
C LYS A 91 8.57 18.65 -16.21
N VAL A 92 9.88 18.57 -15.93
CA VAL A 92 10.41 18.33 -14.59
C VAL A 92 11.07 19.60 -14.05
N LEU A 93 10.63 20.02 -12.86
CA LEU A 93 11.19 21.15 -12.13
C LEU A 93 12.08 20.68 -10.99
N LEU A 94 13.15 21.42 -10.72
CA LEU A 94 14.01 21.29 -9.55
C LEU A 94 13.70 22.44 -8.59
N LEU A 95 13.19 22.10 -7.41
CA LEU A 95 12.89 22.99 -6.30
C LEU A 95 14.04 22.91 -5.31
N SER A 96 14.69 24.03 -5.00
CA SER A 96 15.63 24.15 -3.89
C SER A 96 14.93 24.90 -2.75
N ILE A 97 14.85 24.28 -1.58
CA ILE A 97 14.15 24.84 -0.42
C ILE A 97 15.16 25.61 0.43
N GLN A 98 14.94 26.91 0.57
CA GLN A 98 15.74 27.80 1.41
C GLN A 98 15.11 27.97 2.78
N ASN A 99 15.94 28.16 3.81
CA ASN A 99 15.51 28.28 5.20
C ASN A 99 14.50 27.19 5.65
N PRO A 100 14.84 25.89 5.54
CA PRO A 100 13.92 24.80 5.86
C PRO A 100 13.76 24.61 7.38
N LEU A 101 12.94 25.45 8.01
CA LEU A 101 12.64 25.38 9.45
C LEU A 101 11.67 24.26 9.81
N TYR A 102 10.81 23.87 8.86
CA TYR A 102 9.83 22.80 9.02
C TYR A 102 10.12 21.65 8.05
N PRO A 103 9.75 20.41 8.41
CA PRO A 103 9.97 19.25 7.54
C PRO A 103 9.18 19.39 6.22
N ILE A 104 9.87 19.15 5.12
CA ILE A 104 9.31 19.10 3.77
C ILE A 104 9.19 17.63 3.34
N THR A 105 7.96 17.18 3.12
CA THR A 105 7.63 15.84 2.60
C THR A 105 7.04 15.95 1.20
N THR A 106 6.93 14.81 0.52
CA THR A 106 6.27 14.69 -0.79
C THR A 106 4.84 15.25 -0.76
N ASP A 107 4.07 15.00 0.31
CA ASP A 107 2.70 15.51 0.46
C ASP A 107 2.60 17.03 0.59
N VAL A 108 3.54 17.65 1.31
CA VAL A 108 3.61 19.11 1.44
C VAL A 108 3.86 19.73 0.08
N LEU A 109 4.82 19.19 -0.67
CA LEU A 109 5.12 19.65 -2.03
C LEU A 109 3.95 19.38 -2.99
N TYR A 110 3.26 18.24 -2.86
CA TYR A 110 2.07 17.94 -3.65
C TYR A 110 0.95 18.95 -3.39
N THR A 111 0.71 19.31 -2.13
CA THR A 111 -0.33 20.29 -1.76
C THR A 111 -0.07 21.66 -2.37
N VAL A 112 1.20 22.09 -2.42
CA VAL A 112 1.59 23.39 -2.99
C VAL A 112 1.62 23.36 -4.52
N CYS A 113 2.08 22.26 -5.12
CA CYS A 113 2.33 22.17 -6.57
C CYS A 113 1.11 21.72 -7.38
N ASN A 114 0.30 20.81 -6.83
CA ASN A 114 -0.84 20.20 -7.53
C ASN A 114 -1.95 21.19 -7.97
N PRO A 115 -2.26 22.27 -7.22
CA PRO A 115 -3.25 23.26 -7.66
C PRO A 115 -2.89 23.98 -8.97
N ILE A 116 -1.61 24.08 -9.30
CA ILE A 116 -1.13 24.77 -10.51
C ILE A 116 -1.07 23.81 -11.72
N GLY A 117 -0.84 22.53 -11.47
CA GLY A 117 -0.87 21.48 -12.48
C GLY A 117 -0.82 20.10 -11.84
N ASN A 118 -1.48 19.11 -12.44
CA ASN A 118 -1.55 17.77 -11.87
C ASN A 118 -0.14 17.16 -11.74
N VAL A 119 0.32 16.95 -10.51
CA VAL A 119 1.68 16.45 -10.25
C VAL A 119 1.72 14.93 -10.46
N LEU A 120 2.65 14.46 -11.29
CA LEU A 120 2.81 13.03 -11.55
C LEU A 120 3.71 12.36 -10.52
N ARG A 121 4.88 12.95 -10.23
CA ARG A 121 5.91 12.35 -9.38
C ARG A 121 6.68 13.40 -8.62
N ILE A 122 7.08 13.08 -7.39
CA ILE A 122 7.95 13.93 -6.55
C ILE A 122 9.10 13.09 -6.02
N VAL A 123 10.32 13.63 -6.02
CA VAL A 123 11.50 13.03 -5.37
C VAL A 123 12.28 14.11 -4.62
N ILE A 124 12.57 13.87 -3.35
CA ILE A 124 13.28 14.77 -2.42
C ILE A 124 14.68 14.22 -2.15
N PHE A 125 15.67 15.12 -2.16
CA PHE A 125 17.08 14.85 -1.90
C PHE A 125 17.57 15.77 -0.79
N LYS A 126 18.22 15.21 0.23
CA LYS A 126 18.74 15.95 1.41
C LYS A 126 20.28 15.90 1.49
N ARG A 127 20.96 15.99 0.34
CA ARG A 127 22.45 15.88 0.29
C ARG A 127 23.16 17.20 0.50
N ASN A 128 22.72 18.26 -0.19
CA ASN A 128 23.33 19.60 -0.16
C ASN A 128 22.23 20.64 0.12
N GLY A 129 21.55 20.50 1.26
CA GLY A 129 20.26 21.15 1.52
C GLY A 129 19.08 20.31 1.03
N ILE A 130 17.87 20.81 1.27
CA ILE A 130 16.65 20.12 0.83
C ILE A 130 16.34 20.57 -0.59
N GLN A 131 16.39 19.64 -1.53
CA GLN A 131 15.98 19.84 -2.91
C GLN A 131 14.92 18.81 -3.27
N ALA A 132 14.02 19.16 -4.18
CA ALA A 132 13.00 18.26 -4.67
C ALA A 132 12.85 18.39 -6.18
N MET A 133 12.56 17.29 -6.86
CA MET A 133 12.18 17.29 -8.26
C MET A 133 10.69 16.96 -8.37
N VAL A 134 9.97 17.72 -9.19
CA VAL A 134 8.53 17.55 -9.43
C VAL A 134 8.29 17.36 -10.92
N GLU A 135 7.66 16.26 -11.30
CA GLU A 135 7.31 15.95 -12.69
C GLU A 135 5.84 16.27 -12.97
N TYR A 136 5.61 17.05 -14.02
CA TYR A 136 4.30 17.38 -14.58
C TYR A 136 4.04 16.61 -15.88
N PRO A 137 2.77 16.48 -16.30
CA PRO A 137 2.41 15.79 -17.54
C PRO A 137 2.87 16.52 -18.80
N SER A 138 2.95 17.85 -18.76
CA SER A 138 3.39 18.71 -19.86
C SER A 138 4.40 19.75 -19.39
N ASP A 139 5.18 20.24 -20.34
CA ASP A 139 6.08 21.39 -20.21
C ASP A 139 5.34 22.70 -19.92
N ASP A 140 4.15 22.91 -20.52
CA ASP A 140 3.27 24.05 -20.23
C ASP A 140 2.84 24.11 -18.74
N ASN A 141 2.49 22.97 -18.15
CA ASN A 141 2.15 22.90 -16.72
C ASN A 141 3.35 23.21 -15.84
N ALA A 142 4.54 22.74 -16.22
CA ALA A 142 5.77 23.03 -15.50
C ALA A 142 6.17 24.51 -15.61
N GLN A 143 5.95 25.14 -16.76
CA GLN A 143 6.14 26.58 -16.96
C GLN A 143 5.23 27.40 -16.05
N LYS A 144 3.93 27.08 -16.00
CA LYS A 144 2.96 27.73 -15.12
C LYS A 144 3.31 27.56 -13.65
N ALA A 145 3.67 26.34 -13.23
CA ALA A 145 4.09 26.04 -11.86
C ALA A 145 5.35 26.82 -11.47
N LYS A 146 6.34 26.90 -12.36
CA LYS A 146 7.56 27.69 -12.13
C LYS A 146 7.23 29.18 -11.99
N ALA A 147 6.38 29.73 -12.85
CA ALA A 147 6.02 31.16 -12.79
C ALA A 147 5.24 31.52 -11.51
N ALA A 148 4.39 30.61 -11.02
CA ALA A 148 3.55 30.85 -9.86
C ALA A 148 4.26 30.62 -8.50
N LEU A 149 5.18 29.66 -8.43
CA LEU A 149 5.74 29.18 -7.16
C LEU A 149 7.19 29.60 -6.92
N ASN A 150 7.89 30.10 -7.94
CA ASN A 150 9.28 30.53 -7.77
C ASN A 150 9.36 31.79 -6.90
N GLY A 151 10.11 31.71 -5.80
CA GLY A 151 10.21 32.74 -4.78
C GLY A 151 9.10 32.71 -3.73
N ALA A 152 8.16 31.77 -3.81
CA ALA A 152 7.08 31.65 -2.84
C ALA A 152 7.51 30.84 -1.61
N ASP A 153 6.94 31.18 -0.46
CA ASP A 153 7.15 30.45 0.79
C ASP A 153 6.12 29.31 0.93
N ILE A 154 6.57 28.10 1.30
CA ILE A 154 5.67 26.99 1.64
C ILE A 154 4.95 27.27 2.98
N TYR A 155 5.67 27.84 3.95
CA TYR A 155 5.14 28.25 5.25
C TYR A 155 5.43 29.72 5.45
N ALA A 156 4.54 30.47 6.09
CA ALA A 156 4.71 31.92 6.26
C ALA A 156 6.11 32.28 6.79
N GLY A 157 6.93 32.94 5.96
CA GLY A 157 8.28 33.39 6.29
C GLY A 157 9.39 32.34 6.30
N CYS A 158 9.16 31.12 5.79
CA CYS A 158 10.20 30.10 5.69
C CYS A 158 9.93 29.03 4.61
N CYS A 159 10.92 28.17 4.36
CA CYS A 159 10.86 27.15 3.31
C CYS A 159 10.60 27.75 1.91
N THR A 160 11.29 28.84 1.59
CA THR A 160 11.18 29.57 0.33
C THR A 160 11.63 28.70 -0.85
N LEU A 161 10.83 28.64 -1.90
CA LEU A 161 11.07 27.85 -3.09
C LEU A 161 11.92 28.60 -4.10
N LYS A 162 13.06 28.04 -4.48
CA LYS A 162 13.81 28.46 -5.68
C LYS A 162 13.66 27.38 -6.76
N ILE A 163 13.05 27.72 -7.90
CA ILE A 163 12.64 26.76 -8.92
C ILE A 163 13.41 26.94 -10.23
N GLU A 164 14.05 25.86 -10.67
CA GLU A 164 14.79 25.77 -11.93
C GLU A 164 14.28 24.60 -12.77
N TYR A 165 14.58 24.56 -14.07
CA TYR A 165 14.27 23.37 -14.87
C TYR A 165 15.26 22.26 -14.51
N ALA A 166 14.74 21.06 -14.25
CA ALA A 166 15.59 19.93 -13.93
C ALA A 166 16.35 19.48 -15.18
N ARG A 167 17.52 18.86 -15.01
CA ARG A 167 18.23 18.18 -16.11
C ARG A 167 17.50 16.92 -16.63
N PRO A 168 16.97 16.02 -15.78
CA PRO A 168 16.19 14.88 -16.27
C PRO A 168 14.79 15.30 -16.73
N SER A 169 14.31 14.73 -17.83
CA SER A 169 12.94 14.95 -18.34
C SER A 169 11.91 13.97 -17.79
N ARG A 170 12.32 13.04 -16.92
CA ARG A 170 11.43 12.06 -16.26
C ARG A 170 12.03 11.61 -14.94
N LEU A 171 11.19 11.48 -13.92
CA LEU A 171 11.59 10.95 -12.62
C LEU A 171 11.39 9.43 -12.56
N ASN A 172 12.32 8.77 -11.87
CA ASN A 172 12.24 7.34 -11.58
C ASN A 172 11.96 7.15 -10.09
N VAL A 173 10.69 6.84 -9.78
CA VAL A 173 10.25 6.55 -8.41
C VAL A 173 10.24 5.05 -8.22
N ILE A 174 11.05 4.56 -7.28
CA ILE A 174 11.26 3.12 -7.02
C ILE A 174 10.37 2.64 -5.87
N ARG A 175 9.91 3.57 -5.02
CA ARG A 175 9.08 3.33 -3.84
C ARG A 175 8.23 4.57 -3.57
N ASN A 176 7.08 4.38 -2.91
CA ASN A 176 6.25 5.47 -2.42
C ASN A 176 6.50 5.64 -0.91
N ASP A 177 7.13 6.74 -0.53
CA ASP A 177 7.44 7.17 0.84
C ASP A 177 7.48 8.72 0.96
N ASN A 178 7.89 9.23 2.13
CA ASN A 178 7.92 10.67 2.41
C ASN A 178 8.94 11.46 1.58
N ASP A 179 9.91 10.79 0.96
CA ASP A 179 10.97 11.41 0.17
C ASP A 179 10.81 11.11 -1.33
N SER A 180 9.96 10.17 -1.75
CA SER A 180 9.69 9.89 -3.16
C SER A 180 8.31 9.29 -3.36
N TRP A 181 7.54 9.79 -4.33
CA TRP A 181 6.17 9.33 -4.58
C TRP A 181 5.78 9.41 -6.05
N ASP A 182 5.11 8.37 -6.56
CA ASP A 182 4.50 8.34 -7.88
C ASP A 182 2.97 8.38 -7.73
N TYR A 183 2.38 9.55 -7.98
CA TYR A 183 0.94 9.79 -7.87
C TYR A 183 0.16 9.14 -9.02
N THR A 184 0.84 8.73 -10.10
CA THR A 184 0.22 7.93 -11.18
C THR A 184 0.15 6.45 -10.86
N LYS A 185 0.89 6.00 -9.84
CA LYS A 185 0.95 4.60 -9.39
C LYS A 185 0.86 4.52 -7.87
N PRO A 186 -0.33 4.75 -7.30
CA PRO A 186 -0.52 4.71 -5.85
C PRO A 186 -0.22 3.34 -5.25
N PHE A 187 -0.28 2.26 -6.04
CA PHE A 187 -0.03 0.87 -5.63
C PHE A 187 1.31 0.31 -6.10
N LEU A 188 2.42 1.07 -6.04
CA LEU A 188 3.75 0.46 -6.24
C LEU A 188 3.99 -0.61 -5.16
N LEU A 189 3.63 -1.86 -5.50
CA LEU A 189 3.85 -3.05 -4.70
C LEU A 189 5.30 -3.04 -4.25
N ARG A 190 5.48 -3.11 -2.94
CA ARG A 190 6.76 -3.27 -2.27
C ARG A 190 7.44 -4.51 -2.88
N ARG A 191 8.33 -4.32 -3.85
CA ARG A 191 9.16 -5.42 -4.36
C ARG A 191 10.04 -5.81 -3.18
N GLU A 192 9.71 -6.91 -2.52
CA GLU A 192 10.57 -7.52 -1.53
C GLU A 192 11.99 -7.57 -2.09
N ARG A 193 12.96 -7.22 -1.26
CA ARG A 193 14.35 -7.63 -1.46
C ARG A 193 14.41 -9.15 -1.32
N GLY A 194 13.93 -9.85 -2.34
CA GLY A 194 14.13 -11.27 -2.54
C GLY A 194 15.51 -11.51 -3.15
N LYS A 195 16.27 -12.39 -2.53
CA LYS A 195 17.53 -12.95 -3.02
C LYS A 195 17.37 -13.47 -4.47
N GLY A 196 18.44 -13.32 -5.25
CA GLY A 196 18.76 -14.23 -6.35
C GLY A 196 17.96 -14.08 -7.65
N ARG A 197 18.67 -13.75 -8.73
CA ARG A 197 18.23 -13.98 -10.11
C ARG A 197 17.93 -15.45 -10.32
N GLN A 198 16.77 -15.80 -10.87
CA GLN A 198 16.64 -17.00 -11.69
C GLN A 198 15.92 -16.65 -12.98
N ARG A 199 16.63 -16.88 -14.08
CA ARG A 199 16.19 -16.64 -15.45
C ARG A 199 15.03 -17.60 -15.78
N GLN A 200 14.08 -17.12 -16.57
CA GLN A 200 13.12 -17.96 -17.27
C GLN A 200 13.87 -18.99 -18.14
N ALA A 201 13.48 -20.25 -18.04
CA ALA A 201 13.86 -21.27 -19.02
C ALA A 201 12.86 -21.23 -20.20
N ILE A 202 13.44 -21.32 -21.39
CA ILE A 202 12.83 -21.49 -22.70
C ILE A 202 12.84 -23.01 -22.95
N LEU A 203 11.74 -23.58 -23.48
CA LEU A 203 11.45 -25.01 -23.76
C LEU A 203 10.56 -25.72 -22.72
N GLY A 204 9.47 -26.31 -23.21
CA GLY A 204 8.39 -26.92 -22.43
C GLY A 204 8.57 -28.41 -22.13
N GLU A 205 7.73 -28.93 -21.23
CA GLU A 205 6.73 -29.99 -21.45
C GLU A 205 5.99 -30.27 -20.12
N HIS A 206 4.69 -30.60 -20.22
CA HIS A 206 3.80 -31.00 -19.13
C HIS A 206 4.06 -32.47 -18.68
N PRO A 207 3.50 -32.98 -17.55
CA PRO A 207 2.17 -33.60 -17.64
C PRO A 207 1.27 -33.48 -16.38
N SER A 208 -0.04 -33.37 -16.65
CA SER A 208 -1.19 -33.96 -15.92
C SER A 208 -1.48 -33.49 -14.48
N SER A 209 -2.71 -33.26 -14.02
CA SER A 209 -3.99 -33.90 -14.40
C SER A 209 -5.18 -33.00 -14.02
N TYR A 210 -6.06 -32.72 -14.97
CA TYR A 210 -7.50 -32.58 -14.73
C TYR A 210 -8.18 -33.25 -15.92
N SER A 211 -8.91 -34.34 -15.64
CA SER A 211 -9.83 -34.95 -16.59
C SER A 211 -11.27 -34.65 -16.16
N ASP A 212 -12.09 -34.50 -17.19
CA ASP A 212 -13.52 -34.77 -17.29
C ASP A 212 -14.49 -33.67 -16.79
N ASN A 213 -15.46 -33.19 -17.57
CA ASN A 213 -16.02 -33.53 -18.91
C ASN A 213 -16.88 -32.30 -19.34
N GLY A 214 -16.82 -31.69 -20.55
CA GLY A 214 -17.42 -32.12 -21.85
C GLY A 214 -18.96 -32.14 -21.79
N TYR A 215 -19.82 -31.38 -22.51
CA TYR A 215 -19.99 -31.00 -23.94
C TYR A 215 -20.97 -29.78 -24.01
N GLY A 216 -21.15 -28.94 -25.04
CA GLY A 216 -20.75 -28.91 -26.45
C GLY A 216 -21.12 -27.55 -27.12
N GLN A 217 -20.64 -27.34 -28.35
CA GLN A 217 -20.54 -26.11 -29.16
C GLN A 217 -21.82 -25.66 -29.90
N SER A 218 -21.91 -24.35 -30.22
CA SER A 218 -22.10 -23.75 -31.58
C SER A 218 -22.35 -22.21 -31.49
N LEU A 219 -21.46 -21.35 -31.99
CA LEU A 219 -21.44 -20.62 -33.28
C LEU A 219 -22.35 -19.35 -33.41
N ILE A 220 -21.65 -18.20 -33.55
CA ILE A 220 -21.93 -17.01 -34.40
C ILE A 220 -22.93 -15.89 -33.94
N GLN A 221 -22.40 -14.65 -34.02
CA GLN A 221 -22.99 -13.32 -34.31
C GLN A 221 -23.53 -12.38 -33.22
N ARG A 222 -23.07 -11.13 -33.42
CA ARG A 222 -23.49 -9.81 -32.90
C ARG A 222 -24.97 -9.68 -32.53
N GLY A 223 -25.22 -9.00 -31.40
CA GLY A 223 -26.48 -8.34 -31.07
C GLY A 223 -26.41 -7.67 -29.68
N SER A 224 -26.89 -6.44 -29.58
CA SER A 224 -26.95 -5.60 -28.38
C SER A 224 -27.83 -6.16 -27.25
N HIS A 225 -27.70 -5.53 -26.07
CA HIS A 225 -28.56 -5.63 -24.87
C HIS A 225 -28.44 -6.89 -24.00
N ASP A 226 -27.76 -6.77 -22.84
CA ASP A 226 -28.40 -6.66 -21.53
C ASP A 226 -27.37 -6.81 -20.39
N ALA A 227 -27.39 -5.88 -19.45
CA ALA A 227 -26.61 -5.93 -18.22
C ALA A 227 -27.23 -6.97 -17.26
N PRO A 228 -26.44 -7.83 -16.59
CA PRO A 228 -26.99 -8.74 -15.60
C PRO A 228 -27.42 -7.97 -14.35
N GLU A 229 -28.71 -8.11 -14.08
CA GLU A 229 -29.52 -7.69 -12.94
C GLU A 229 -28.80 -7.80 -11.60
N VAL A 230 -28.57 -6.65 -10.97
CA VAL A 230 -28.08 -6.53 -9.60
C VAL A 230 -29.25 -6.87 -8.69
N VAL A 231 -29.13 -7.93 -7.90
CA VAL A 231 -30.12 -8.34 -6.90
C VAL A 231 -30.38 -7.16 -5.94
N ALA A 232 -31.50 -6.48 -6.13
CA ALA A 232 -31.95 -5.37 -5.31
C ALA A 232 -32.50 -5.89 -3.98
N TYR A 233 -31.85 -5.53 -2.87
CA TYR A 233 -32.43 -5.70 -1.55
C TYR A 233 -33.47 -4.59 -1.30
N PRO A 234 -34.60 -4.86 -0.62
CA PRO A 234 -35.60 -3.85 -0.32
C PRO A 234 -35.00 -2.73 0.54
N LEU A 235 -35.09 -1.50 0.03
CA LEU A 235 -34.68 -0.27 0.70
C LEU A 235 -35.59 0.03 1.90
N PRO A 236 -35.06 0.26 3.11
CA PRO A 236 -35.74 1.08 4.09
C PRO A 236 -35.76 2.53 3.58
N GLN A 237 -36.97 3.10 3.50
CA GLN A 237 -37.21 4.47 3.06
C GLN A 237 -36.31 5.44 3.82
N THR A 238 -35.54 6.21 3.05
CA THR A 238 -34.53 7.13 3.54
C THR A 238 -35.18 8.30 4.28
N SER A 239 -34.98 8.37 5.60
CA SER A 239 -35.13 9.63 6.31
C SER A 239 -33.96 10.53 5.92
N SER A 240 -34.26 11.53 5.08
CA SER A 240 -33.62 12.85 5.01
C SER A 240 -32.30 13.03 5.79
N TYR A 241 -31.16 12.79 5.15
CA TYR A 241 -29.87 13.34 5.56
C TYR A 241 -29.36 14.30 4.49
N ILE A 242 -29.23 15.55 4.89
CA ILE A 242 -28.88 16.71 4.08
C ILE A 242 -27.40 16.64 3.67
N GLY A 243 -27.12 16.61 2.36
CA GLY A 243 -26.09 17.45 1.72
C GLY A 243 -24.60 17.10 1.84
N HIS A 244 -24.19 15.88 2.22
CA HIS A 244 -22.76 15.51 2.21
C HIS A 244 -22.40 14.64 0.99
N PRO A 245 -21.29 14.93 0.28
CA PRO A 245 -20.84 14.09 -0.82
C PRO A 245 -20.47 12.68 -0.28
N PRO A 246 -20.73 11.62 -1.07
CA PRO A 246 -20.37 10.27 -0.65
C PRO A 246 -18.86 10.15 -0.44
N SER A 247 -18.46 9.43 0.61
CA SER A 247 -17.06 9.15 0.92
C SER A 247 -16.92 7.75 1.49
N SER A 248 -15.83 7.07 1.12
CA SER A 248 -15.42 5.79 1.69
C SER A 248 -14.75 5.94 3.06
N VAL A 249 -14.61 7.17 3.57
CA VAL A 249 -14.01 7.43 4.87
C VAL A 249 -15.07 7.86 5.90
N ALA A 250 -15.11 7.16 7.03
CA ALA A 250 -15.93 7.51 8.18
C ALA A 250 -15.10 8.20 9.28
N MET A 251 -15.73 9.13 9.98
CA MET A 251 -15.21 9.75 11.20
C MET A 251 -15.97 9.23 12.40
N VAL A 252 -15.24 8.78 13.42
CA VAL A 252 -15.82 8.26 14.65
C VAL A 252 -15.32 9.08 15.84
N SER A 253 -16.25 9.65 16.60
CA SER A 253 -15.97 10.49 17.76
C SER A 253 -16.76 10.03 18.99
N GLY A 254 -16.48 10.60 20.17
CA GLY A 254 -17.15 10.19 21.41
C GLY A 254 -16.70 8.83 21.95
N LEU A 255 -15.50 8.39 21.55
CA LEU A 255 -14.90 7.13 21.99
C LEU A 255 -14.19 7.30 23.34
N HIS A 256 -14.09 6.21 24.10
CA HIS A 256 -13.35 6.21 25.36
C HIS A 256 -11.83 6.26 25.10
N PRO A 257 -11.09 7.29 25.55
CA PRO A 257 -9.70 7.53 25.14
C PRO A 257 -8.75 6.41 25.56
N ALA A 258 -8.89 5.88 26.78
CA ALA A 258 -7.99 4.83 27.28
C ALA A 258 -8.41 3.38 26.92
N LYS A 259 -9.63 3.17 26.39
CA LYS A 259 -10.18 1.82 26.15
C LYS A 259 -10.35 1.50 24.67
N MET A 260 -10.19 2.47 23.78
CA MET A 260 -10.35 2.31 22.34
C MET A 260 -9.01 2.46 21.63
N ASN A 261 -8.75 1.55 20.69
CA ASN A 261 -7.57 1.57 19.83
C ASN A 261 -7.96 1.11 18.41
N CYS A 262 -7.00 1.14 17.48
CA CYS A 262 -7.25 0.79 16.08
C CYS A 262 -7.81 -0.63 15.89
N THR A 263 -7.37 -1.60 16.72
CA THR A 263 -7.86 -2.99 16.65
C THR A 263 -9.30 -3.10 17.13
N ARG A 264 -9.66 -2.41 18.22
CA ARG A 264 -11.03 -2.37 18.75
C ARG A 264 -12.01 -1.69 17.79
N ILE A 265 -11.56 -0.62 17.13
CA ILE A 265 -12.30 0.01 16.04
C ILE A 265 -12.53 -0.98 14.90
N PHE A 266 -11.47 -1.66 14.45
CA PHE A 266 -11.60 -2.69 13.41
C PHE A 266 -12.60 -3.79 13.79
N ASN A 267 -12.51 -4.30 15.02
CA ASN A 267 -13.37 -5.37 15.53
C ASN A 267 -14.87 -5.05 15.48
N LEU A 268 -15.23 -3.80 15.74
CA LEU A 268 -16.61 -3.34 15.74
C LEU A 268 -17.11 -3.01 14.32
N PHE A 269 -16.29 -2.30 13.54
CA PHE A 269 -16.72 -1.77 12.24
C PHE A 269 -16.66 -2.82 11.11
N CYS A 270 -15.82 -3.86 11.20
CA CYS A 270 -15.67 -4.84 10.12
C CYS A 270 -16.89 -5.73 9.91
N LEU A 271 -17.90 -5.63 10.79
CA LEU A 271 -19.21 -6.25 10.65
C LEU A 271 -20.06 -5.58 9.57
N TYR A 272 -19.79 -4.31 9.26
CA TYR A 272 -20.59 -3.49 8.35
C TYR A 272 -19.91 -3.25 7.00
N GLY A 273 -18.62 -3.54 6.89
CA GLY A 273 -17.86 -3.50 5.63
C GLY A 273 -16.41 -3.86 5.84
N ASN A 274 -15.63 -3.95 4.75
CA ASN A 274 -14.20 -4.15 4.88
C ASN A 274 -13.53 -2.84 5.27
N ILE A 275 -12.52 -2.95 6.12
CA ILE A 275 -11.74 -1.79 6.56
C ILE A 275 -10.35 -1.91 5.95
N GLU A 276 -9.90 -0.81 5.34
CA GLU A 276 -8.57 -0.70 4.77
C GLU A 276 -7.61 -0.05 5.76
N LYS A 277 -7.99 1.08 6.37
CA LYS A 277 -7.09 1.84 7.24
C LYS A 277 -7.85 2.43 8.41
N VAL A 278 -7.20 2.47 9.57
CA VAL A 278 -7.72 3.13 10.77
C VAL A 278 -6.64 4.05 11.31
N MET A 279 -7.00 5.29 11.60
CA MET A 279 -6.10 6.25 12.23
C MET A 279 -6.79 7.04 13.33
N LEU A 280 -6.19 7.08 14.51
CA LEU A 280 -6.50 8.04 15.56
C LEU A 280 -5.89 9.39 15.21
N LYS A 281 -6.73 10.42 15.13
CA LYS A 281 -6.32 11.79 14.87
C LYS A 281 -6.47 12.60 16.17
N PRO A 282 -5.39 13.17 16.71
CA PRO A 282 -5.49 14.10 17.82
C PRO A 282 -6.14 15.41 17.34
N LYS A 283 -7.05 15.97 18.15
CA LYS A 283 -7.50 17.36 18.01
C LYS A 283 -6.71 18.26 18.97
N PHE A 284 -6.64 19.55 18.63
CA PHE A 284 -6.03 20.61 19.45
C PHE A 284 -6.54 20.63 20.91
N ILE A 285 -7.75 20.12 21.14
CA ILE A 285 -8.31 19.84 22.47
C ILE A 285 -8.12 18.36 22.78
N GLN A 286 -7.30 18.06 23.79
CA GLN A 286 -6.89 16.70 24.20
C GLN A 286 -8.06 15.73 24.47
N THR A 287 -9.28 16.22 24.72
CA THR A 287 -10.47 15.42 25.05
C THR A 287 -11.36 15.06 23.87
N LEU A 288 -11.06 15.51 22.63
CA LEU A 288 -11.88 15.27 21.44
C LEU A 288 -11.15 14.46 20.36
N GLN A 289 -10.49 13.38 20.79
CA GLN A 289 -9.91 12.41 19.85
C GLN A 289 -10.99 11.81 18.94
N HIS A 290 -10.68 11.68 17.65
CA HIS A 290 -11.54 11.00 16.69
C HIS A 290 -10.73 10.03 15.84
N PHE A 291 -11.36 8.94 15.46
CA PHE A 291 -10.79 7.99 14.52
C PHE A 291 -11.29 8.31 13.11
N SER A 292 -10.39 8.23 12.14
CA SER A 292 -10.69 8.22 10.72
C SER A 292 -10.55 6.78 10.22
N LEU A 293 -11.59 6.27 9.57
CA LEU A 293 -11.65 4.89 9.09
C LEU A 293 -11.87 4.91 7.57
N GLU A 294 -10.94 4.34 6.82
CA GLU A 294 -11.09 4.10 5.38
C GLU A 294 -11.71 2.72 5.20
N MET A 295 -12.89 2.68 4.59
CA MET A 295 -13.61 1.46 4.27
C MET A 295 -13.55 1.19 2.78
N SER A 296 -13.86 -0.04 2.37
CA SER A 296 -13.75 -0.47 0.97
C SER A 296 -14.67 0.27 0.00
N ASP A 297 -15.80 0.78 0.50
CA ASP A 297 -16.87 1.36 -0.29
C ASP A 297 -17.69 2.36 0.54
N GLU A 298 -18.37 3.29 -0.16
CA GLU A 298 -19.28 4.27 0.43
C GLU A 298 -20.46 3.60 1.14
N TYR A 299 -20.98 2.49 0.60
CA TYR A 299 -22.10 1.78 1.22
C TYR A 299 -21.73 1.17 2.58
N ALA A 300 -20.48 0.74 2.76
CA ALA A 300 -19.98 0.33 4.06
C ALA A 300 -20.09 1.46 5.08
N VAL A 301 -19.76 2.69 4.68
CA VAL A 301 -19.83 3.88 5.54
C VAL A 301 -21.28 4.13 5.95
N ASP A 302 -22.21 4.08 5.01
CA ASP A 302 -23.63 4.26 5.30
C ASP A 302 -24.18 3.19 6.25
N ARG A 303 -23.81 1.92 6.06
CA ARG A 303 -24.20 0.82 6.97
C ARG A 303 -23.64 1.03 8.37
N ALA A 304 -22.38 1.45 8.47
CA ALA A 304 -21.76 1.75 9.76
C ALA A 304 -22.44 2.94 10.46
N ILE A 305 -22.76 4.01 9.74
CA ILE A 305 -23.50 5.16 10.28
C ILE A 305 -24.88 4.70 10.76
N THR A 306 -25.61 3.97 9.91
CA THR A 306 -26.98 3.50 10.20
C THR A 306 -27.06 2.68 11.48
N HIS A 307 -26.08 1.80 11.72
CA HIS A 307 -26.14 0.83 12.82
C HIS A 307 -25.31 1.19 14.05
N LEU A 308 -24.23 1.97 13.89
CA LEU A 308 -23.30 2.29 14.98
C LEU A 308 -23.39 3.74 15.46
N ASN A 309 -24.07 4.64 14.74
CA ASN A 309 -24.22 6.01 15.23
C ASN A 309 -25.03 6.05 16.54
N SER A 310 -24.56 6.83 17.51
CA SER A 310 -25.19 7.03 18.83
C SER A 310 -25.30 5.79 19.74
N ILE A 311 -24.62 4.68 19.41
CA ILE A 311 -24.55 3.53 20.32
C ILE A 311 -23.61 3.83 21.50
N LYS A 312 -23.83 3.12 22.62
CA LYS A 312 -22.94 3.21 23.79
C LYS A 312 -21.89 2.10 23.74
N VAL A 313 -20.62 2.48 23.87
CA VAL A 313 -19.45 1.59 24.00
C VAL A 313 -18.60 2.11 25.15
N PHE A 314 -18.27 1.27 26.13
CA PHE A 314 -17.53 1.64 27.34
C PHE A 314 -18.14 2.87 28.05
N SER A 315 -19.46 2.84 28.22
CA SER A 315 -20.26 3.95 28.80
C SER A 315 -20.20 5.30 28.07
N LYS A 316 -19.57 5.39 26.88
CA LYS A 316 -19.56 6.59 26.05
C LYS A 316 -20.41 6.39 24.79
N ARG A 317 -21.13 7.42 24.37
CA ARG A 317 -21.89 7.40 23.10
C ARG A 317 -20.96 7.77 21.97
N ILE A 318 -20.82 6.87 20.99
CA ILE A 318 -20.02 7.14 19.80
C ILE A 318 -20.89 7.85 18.76
N ASN A 319 -20.28 8.74 17.99
CA ASN A 319 -20.90 9.40 16.84
C ASN A 319 -20.12 9.03 15.59
N VAL A 320 -20.83 8.58 14.57
CA VAL A 320 -20.26 8.17 13.27
C VAL A 320 -20.84 9.08 12.20
N CYS A 321 -19.97 9.71 11.41
CA CYS A 321 -20.36 10.55 10.28
C CYS A 321 -19.42 10.38 9.09
N VAL A 322 -19.87 10.81 7.92
CA VAL A 322 -19.07 10.81 6.69
C VAL A 322 -17.92 11.82 6.82
N SER A 323 -16.71 11.41 6.45
CA SER A 323 -15.55 12.30 6.44
C SER A 323 -15.52 13.16 5.18
N LYS A 324 -14.99 14.39 5.32
CA LYS A 324 -14.63 15.22 4.16
C LYS A 324 -13.37 14.73 3.44
N GLN A 325 -12.58 13.85 4.07
CA GLN A 325 -11.41 13.24 3.46
C GLN A 325 -11.85 12.02 2.65
N HIS A 326 -11.17 11.75 1.53
CA HIS A 326 -11.42 10.57 0.68
C HIS A 326 -10.43 9.42 0.94
N ALA A 327 -9.41 9.65 1.77
CA ALA A 327 -8.46 8.62 2.21
C ALA A 327 -7.92 8.94 3.61
N VAL A 328 -7.55 7.90 4.36
CA VAL A 328 -6.86 8.03 5.64
C VAL A 328 -5.36 8.11 5.37
N ILE A 329 -4.82 9.33 5.50
CA ILE A 329 -3.39 9.59 5.30
C ILE A 329 -2.66 9.47 6.65
N PRO A 330 -1.69 8.55 6.79
CA PRO A 330 -0.86 8.43 7.99
C PRO A 330 0.09 9.62 8.08
N SER A 331 -0.23 10.60 8.93
CA SER A 331 0.58 11.81 9.11
C SER A 331 1.55 11.68 10.29
N GLN A 332 1.01 11.62 11.50
CA GLN A 332 1.74 11.42 12.75
C GLN A 332 1.24 10.15 13.42
N VAL A 333 1.98 9.06 13.22
CA VAL A 333 1.75 7.82 13.94
C VAL A 333 2.46 7.94 15.29
N PHE A 334 1.74 7.62 16.36
CA PHE A 334 2.22 7.64 17.72
C PHE A 334 1.71 6.38 18.44
N GLU A 335 2.32 6.04 19.56
CA GLU A 335 1.86 4.93 20.39
C GLU A 335 0.81 5.43 21.38
N LEU A 336 -0.25 4.65 21.54
CA LEU A 336 -1.26 4.83 22.57
C LEU A 336 -0.71 4.33 23.92
N GLU A 337 -1.41 4.67 25.01
CA GLU A 337 -1.06 4.25 26.38
C GLU A 337 -0.98 2.72 26.54
N ASP A 338 -1.67 1.95 25.69
CA ASP A 338 -1.63 0.49 25.66
C ASP A 338 -0.49 -0.10 24.81
N GLY A 339 0.42 0.74 24.30
CA GLY A 339 1.51 0.36 23.40
C GLY A 339 1.06 0.06 21.96
N SER A 340 -0.23 0.25 21.64
CA SER A 340 -0.73 0.05 20.28
C SER A 340 -0.51 1.29 19.41
N SER A 341 -0.36 1.10 18.10
CA SER A 341 -0.16 2.20 17.16
C SER A 341 -1.46 2.99 16.90
N SER A 342 -1.33 4.31 16.80
CA SER A 342 -2.40 5.23 16.41
C SER A 342 -2.82 5.10 14.95
N TYR A 343 -2.06 4.36 14.14
CA TYR A 343 -2.41 4.01 12.77
C TYR A 343 -2.23 2.50 12.55
N LYS A 344 -3.19 1.89 11.86
CA LYS A 344 -3.09 0.49 11.45
C LYS A 344 -3.73 0.26 10.09
N ASP A 345 -2.99 -0.44 9.24
CA ASP A 345 -3.45 -0.89 7.92
C ASP A 345 -4.06 -2.29 8.05
N PHE A 346 -5.29 -2.40 7.58
CA PHE A 346 -6.12 -3.60 7.57
C PHE A 346 -6.44 -4.08 6.14
N ALA A 347 -5.95 -3.43 5.08
CA ALA A 347 -6.29 -3.78 3.70
C ALA A 347 -5.96 -5.25 3.37
N MET A 348 -4.86 -5.78 3.91
CA MET A 348 -4.44 -7.17 3.71
C MET A 348 -4.93 -8.15 4.80
N THR A 349 -5.78 -7.71 5.73
CA THR A 349 -6.23 -8.58 6.82
C THR A 349 -7.20 -9.65 6.32
N ARG A 350 -6.99 -10.90 6.77
CA ARG A 350 -7.92 -12.01 6.50
C ARG A 350 -9.21 -11.94 7.33
N ASN A 351 -9.29 -10.98 8.25
CA ASN A 351 -10.46 -10.77 9.11
C ASN A 351 -11.51 -9.84 8.51
N ASN A 352 -11.23 -9.26 7.33
CA ASN A 352 -12.25 -8.60 6.52
C ASN A 352 -13.26 -9.64 6.04
N ARG A 353 -14.54 -9.31 6.15
CA ARG A 353 -15.66 -10.28 6.05
C ARG A 353 -16.27 -10.34 4.65
N PHE A 354 -16.04 -9.32 3.84
CA PHE A 354 -16.68 -9.12 2.55
C PHE A 354 -15.69 -9.16 1.37
N THR A 355 -14.50 -9.75 1.56
CA THR A 355 -13.43 -9.75 0.53
C THR A 355 -13.75 -10.60 -0.70
N SER A 356 -14.56 -11.66 -0.55
CA SER A 356 -15.02 -12.49 -1.67
C SER A 356 -16.52 -12.71 -1.63
N ALA A 357 -17.17 -12.81 -2.79
CA ALA A 357 -18.63 -12.96 -2.89
C ALA A 357 -19.18 -14.18 -2.09
N GLY A 358 -18.44 -15.29 -2.07
CA GLY A 358 -18.79 -16.48 -1.30
C GLY A 358 -18.63 -16.34 0.23
N GLN A 359 -17.77 -15.42 0.69
CA GLN A 359 -17.68 -15.07 2.11
C GLN A 359 -18.72 -14.01 2.49
N ALA A 360 -18.89 -12.99 1.65
CA ALA A 360 -19.85 -11.90 1.85
C ALA A 360 -21.29 -12.42 1.99
N SER A 361 -21.71 -13.35 1.13
CA SER A 361 -23.07 -13.94 1.15
C SER A 361 -23.42 -14.69 2.44
N LYS A 362 -22.42 -15.10 3.24
CA LYS A 362 -22.64 -15.76 4.54
C LYS A 362 -22.68 -14.78 5.71
N ASN A 363 -22.33 -13.51 5.49
CA ASN A 363 -22.30 -12.49 6.52
C ASN A 363 -23.56 -11.63 6.42
N ILE A 364 -24.53 -11.96 7.27
CA ILE A 364 -25.75 -11.15 7.41
C ILE A 364 -25.42 -9.95 8.31
N ILE A 365 -25.61 -8.75 7.78
CA ILE A 365 -25.40 -7.51 8.52
C ILE A 365 -26.58 -7.32 9.47
N GLN A 366 -26.29 -7.17 10.75
CA GLN A 366 -27.30 -7.01 11.79
C GLN A 366 -27.00 -5.77 12.65
N PRO A 367 -28.05 -5.08 13.13
CA PRO A 367 -27.87 -4.02 14.10
C PRO A 367 -27.30 -4.58 15.40
N PRO A 368 -26.62 -3.76 16.23
CA PRO A 368 -26.15 -4.19 17.53
C PRO A 368 -27.31 -4.73 18.39
N SER A 369 -27.10 -5.89 19.01
CA SER A 369 -28.09 -6.59 19.83
C SER A 369 -27.48 -7.08 21.15
N CYS A 370 -28.29 -7.65 22.02
CA CYS A 370 -27.85 -8.30 23.26
C CYS A 370 -27.35 -9.74 23.05
N VAL A 371 -27.40 -10.28 21.83
CA VAL A 371 -27.00 -11.67 21.53
C VAL A 371 -25.85 -11.68 20.54
N LEU A 372 -24.76 -12.36 20.91
CA LEU A 372 -23.60 -12.58 20.07
C LEU A 372 -23.53 -14.04 19.63
N HIS A 373 -23.37 -14.27 18.33
CA HIS A 373 -22.94 -15.56 17.81
C HIS A 373 -21.41 -15.59 17.73
N PHE A 374 -20.81 -16.52 18.45
CA PHE A 374 -19.37 -16.78 18.37
C PHE A 374 -19.12 -18.06 17.58
N TYR A 375 -18.00 -18.08 16.86
CA TYR A 375 -17.53 -19.25 16.16
C TYR A 375 -16.01 -19.25 16.07
N ASN A 376 -15.46 -20.39 15.69
CA ASN A 376 -14.01 -20.61 15.63
C ASN A 376 -13.36 -20.51 17.03
N VAL A 377 -14.03 -21.03 18.07
CA VAL A 377 -13.47 -21.10 19.43
C VAL A 377 -13.02 -22.54 19.70
N PRO A 378 -11.90 -22.81 20.39
CA PRO A 378 -11.53 -24.17 20.76
C PRO A 378 -12.58 -24.83 21.67
N PRO A 379 -12.69 -26.18 21.74
CA PRO A 379 -13.78 -26.90 22.41
C PRO A 379 -13.91 -26.72 23.93
N CYS A 380 -13.14 -25.84 24.54
CA CYS A 380 -13.15 -25.54 25.96
C CYS A 380 -13.89 -24.22 26.22
N ILE A 381 -15.18 -24.28 26.57
CA ILE A 381 -16.00 -23.07 26.84
C ILE A 381 -15.51 -22.27 28.05
N THR A 382 -14.84 -22.92 29.01
CA THR A 382 -14.13 -22.26 30.10
C THR A 382 -13.21 -21.16 29.57
N SER A 383 -12.68 -21.31 28.36
CA SER A 383 -11.86 -20.27 27.72
C SER A 383 -12.64 -19.00 27.42
N VAL A 384 -13.91 -19.06 27.00
CA VAL A 384 -14.67 -17.83 26.70
C VAL A 384 -14.99 -17.07 27.98
N ILE A 385 -15.41 -17.78 29.03
CA ILE A 385 -15.68 -17.20 30.35
C ILE A 385 -14.39 -16.61 30.94
N ALA A 386 -13.30 -17.39 30.92
CA ALA A 386 -12.00 -16.94 31.40
C ALA A 386 -11.50 -15.72 30.62
N LEU A 387 -11.68 -15.68 29.29
CA LEU A 387 -11.32 -14.53 28.46
C LEU A 387 -12.14 -13.27 28.80
N CYS A 388 -13.43 -13.41 29.10
CA CYS A 388 -14.22 -12.27 29.56
C CYS A 388 -13.67 -11.68 30.86
N THR A 389 -13.34 -12.56 31.82
CA THR A 389 -12.74 -12.15 33.10
C THR A 389 -11.34 -11.56 32.93
N GLU A 390 -10.48 -12.20 32.13
CA GLU A 390 -9.10 -11.79 31.86
C GLU A 390 -9.04 -10.40 31.21
N HIS A 391 -9.92 -10.14 30.24
CA HIS A 391 -9.97 -8.86 29.52
C HIS A 391 -10.85 -7.81 30.21
N SER A 392 -11.33 -8.08 31.43
CA SER A 392 -12.18 -7.17 32.22
C SER A 392 -13.40 -6.67 31.44
N VAL A 393 -14.06 -7.56 30.69
CA VAL A 393 -15.30 -7.26 29.95
C VAL A 393 -16.50 -7.91 30.65
N PRO A 394 -17.73 -7.39 30.43
CA PRO A 394 -18.92 -7.96 31.06
C PRO A 394 -19.10 -9.45 30.76
N GLY A 395 -19.54 -10.21 31.78
CA GLY A 395 -20.01 -11.58 31.61
C GLY A 395 -21.34 -11.65 30.85
N PHE A 396 -21.68 -12.84 30.37
CA PHE A 396 -22.96 -13.12 29.74
C PHE A 396 -23.92 -13.80 30.74
N SER A 397 -25.22 -13.59 30.53
CA SER A 397 -26.30 -14.09 31.38
C SER A 397 -26.68 -15.53 31.01
N LYS A 398 -26.66 -15.84 29.71
CA LYS A 398 -26.89 -17.19 29.18
C LYS A 398 -25.94 -17.49 28.04
N TYR A 399 -25.68 -18.77 27.82
CA TYR A 399 -24.92 -19.24 26.67
C TYR A 399 -25.47 -20.56 26.15
N LYS A 400 -25.29 -20.79 24.85
CA LYS A 400 -25.63 -22.05 24.20
C LYS A 400 -24.52 -22.42 23.24
N VAL A 401 -23.90 -23.57 23.42
CA VAL A 401 -22.96 -24.13 22.43
C VAL A 401 -23.74 -24.98 21.44
N PHE A 402 -23.42 -24.85 20.16
CA PHE A 402 -23.97 -25.72 19.13
C PHE A 402 -23.16 -27.01 19.06
N ASP A 403 -23.85 -28.12 18.85
CA ASP A 403 -23.20 -29.43 18.70
C ASP A 403 -22.22 -29.39 17.54
N ALA A 404 -20.93 -29.51 17.88
CA ALA A 404 -19.88 -29.56 16.90
C ALA A 404 -19.94 -30.92 16.20
N LYS A 405 -19.74 -30.93 14.87
CA LYS A 405 -19.54 -32.18 14.13
C LYS A 405 -18.39 -32.95 14.78
N PRO A 406 -18.39 -34.30 14.79
CA PRO A 406 -17.32 -35.09 15.41
C PRO A 406 -15.89 -34.75 14.93
N SER A 407 -15.77 -34.21 13.70
CA SER A 407 -14.51 -33.78 13.09
C SER A 407 -14.15 -32.30 13.34
N SER A 408 -15.04 -31.52 13.95
CA SER A 408 -14.85 -30.08 14.15
C SER A 408 -13.84 -29.80 15.25
N LYS A 409 -12.77 -29.09 14.88
CA LYS A 409 -11.72 -28.67 15.82
C LYS A 409 -12.08 -27.40 16.61
N THR A 410 -13.20 -26.77 16.26
CA THR A 410 -13.71 -25.55 16.90
C THR A 410 -15.22 -25.66 17.12
N ILE A 411 -15.70 -24.93 18.11
CA ILE A 411 -17.11 -24.81 18.49
C ILE A 411 -17.64 -23.44 18.05
N SER A 412 -18.96 -23.38 17.93
CA SER A 412 -19.76 -22.17 17.73
C SER A 412 -20.91 -22.17 18.71
N GLY A 413 -21.45 -21.00 19.01
CA GLY A 413 -22.54 -20.87 19.96
C GLY A 413 -23.04 -19.43 20.10
N LEU A 414 -23.98 -19.24 21.01
CA LEU A 414 -24.61 -17.98 21.34
C LEU A 414 -24.23 -17.54 22.75
N LEU A 415 -24.01 -16.24 22.92
CA LEU A 415 -23.87 -15.56 24.22
C LEU A 415 -24.98 -14.50 24.30
N GLU A 416 -25.76 -14.55 25.37
CA GLU A 416 -26.83 -13.59 25.66
C GLU A 416 -26.39 -12.70 26.83
N PHE A 417 -26.56 -11.39 26.68
CA PHE A 417 -26.18 -10.39 27.67
C PHE A 417 -27.40 -9.62 28.17
N ASP A 418 -27.38 -9.15 29.42
CA ASP A 418 -28.46 -8.33 29.99
C ASP A 418 -28.64 -6.98 29.27
N SER A 419 -27.60 -6.51 28.60
CA SER A 419 -27.60 -5.23 27.91
C SER A 419 -26.91 -5.32 26.56
N LYS A 420 -27.51 -4.69 25.55
CA LYS A 420 -26.88 -4.45 24.25
C LYS A 420 -25.50 -3.79 24.39
N THR A 421 -25.32 -2.88 25.35
CA THR A 421 -24.03 -2.22 25.58
C THR A 421 -22.96 -3.22 26.02
N HIS A 422 -23.30 -4.20 26.88
CA HIS A 422 -22.36 -5.24 27.29
C HIS A 422 -21.94 -6.12 26.10
N ALA A 423 -22.90 -6.55 25.27
CA ALA A 423 -22.61 -7.31 24.07
C ALA A 423 -21.68 -6.55 23.11
N VAL A 424 -21.92 -5.25 22.88
CA VAL A 424 -21.05 -4.42 22.04
C VAL A 424 -19.65 -4.29 22.63
N GLU A 425 -19.51 -4.13 23.94
CA GLU A 425 -18.21 -4.05 24.61
C GLU A 425 -17.42 -5.36 24.46
N VAL A 426 -18.06 -6.50 24.74
CA VAL A 426 -17.43 -7.82 24.59
C VAL A 426 -17.00 -8.06 23.15
N LEU A 427 -17.86 -7.76 22.17
CA LEU A 427 -17.52 -7.89 20.75
C LEU A 427 -16.35 -6.98 20.37
N THR A 428 -16.31 -5.75 20.88
CA THR A 428 -15.25 -4.77 20.57
C THR A 428 -13.88 -5.28 21.04
N VAL A 429 -13.82 -6.02 22.16
CA VAL A 429 -12.57 -6.53 22.74
C VAL A 429 -12.19 -7.91 22.20
N LEU A 430 -13.13 -8.86 22.19
CA LEU A 430 -12.83 -10.28 21.97
C LEU A 430 -12.94 -10.72 20.50
N ASN A 431 -13.57 -9.94 19.63
CA ASN A 431 -13.61 -10.28 18.21
C ASN A 431 -12.19 -10.29 17.63
N HIS A 432 -11.87 -11.33 16.86
CA HIS A 432 -10.51 -11.62 16.37
C HIS A 432 -9.45 -11.74 17.47
N TYR A 433 -9.83 -12.06 18.71
CA TYR A 433 -8.84 -12.40 19.73
C TYR A 433 -8.13 -13.71 19.36
N GLN A 434 -6.82 -13.72 19.51
CA GLN A 434 -5.98 -14.86 19.13
C GLN A 434 -5.84 -15.82 20.31
N ILE A 435 -6.39 -17.02 20.18
CA ILE A 435 -6.18 -18.12 21.13
C ILE A 435 -5.07 -19.01 20.60
N ARG A 436 -4.04 -19.23 21.44
CA ARG A 436 -2.93 -20.16 21.15
C ARG A 436 -3.28 -21.54 21.68
N ILE A 437 -3.46 -22.50 20.77
CA ILE A 437 -3.60 -23.91 21.14
C ILE A 437 -2.19 -24.52 21.22
N PRO A 438 -1.79 -25.12 22.35
CA PRO A 438 -0.51 -25.82 22.47
C PRO A 438 -0.32 -26.84 21.33
N ASN A 439 0.82 -26.77 20.63
CA ASN A 439 1.28 -27.73 19.63
C ASN A 439 0.42 -27.94 18.37
N LYS A 440 -0.52 -27.06 18.02
CA LYS A 440 -1.38 -27.27 16.84
C LYS A 440 -1.44 -26.08 15.88
N TYR A 441 -2.03 -24.94 16.27
CA TYR A 441 -2.23 -23.76 15.42
C TYR A 441 -2.82 -22.58 16.23
N LEU A 442 -2.81 -21.40 15.62
CA LEU A 442 -3.45 -20.18 16.16
C LEU A 442 -4.88 -20.08 15.65
N VAL A 443 -5.81 -19.70 16.53
CA VAL A 443 -7.22 -19.53 16.18
C VAL A 443 -7.67 -18.12 16.54
N TYR A 444 -8.43 -17.49 15.64
CA TYR A 444 -9.04 -16.18 15.88
C TYR A 444 -10.52 -16.38 16.17
N ILE A 445 -10.96 -15.94 17.34
CA ILE A 445 -12.38 -15.93 17.70
C ILE A 445 -13.11 -15.01 16.72
N LYS A 446 -14.28 -15.41 16.23
CA LYS A 446 -15.12 -14.53 15.41
C LYS A 446 -16.48 -14.37 16.07
N MET A 447 -16.93 -13.12 16.16
CA MET A 447 -18.23 -12.78 16.75
C MET A 447 -19.08 -11.96 15.76
N CYS A 448 -20.40 -12.10 15.82
CA CYS A 448 -21.36 -11.24 15.13
C CYS A 448 -22.63 -11.05 15.96
N PHE A 449 -23.36 -9.95 15.72
CA PHE A 449 -24.66 -9.72 16.33
C PHE A 449 -25.72 -10.63 15.72
N LEU A 450 -26.66 -11.07 16.55
CA LEU A 450 -27.81 -11.84 16.15
C LEU A 450 -29.06 -11.19 16.74
N LEU A 451 -30.16 -11.07 15.98
CA LEU A 451 -31.42 -10.62 16.58
C LEU A 451 -31.95 -11.70 17.51
N HIS A 452 -32.40 -11.28 18.69
CA HIS A 452 -33.20 -12.15 19.54
C HIS A 452 -34.51 -12.42 18.78
N GLN A 453 -34.74 -13.67 18.39
CA GLN A 453 -36.06 -14.13 17.94
C GLN A 453 -36.93 -14.47 19.13
#